data_AF-A0A382TM21-F1
#
_entry.id   AF-A0A382TM21-F1
#
_cell.length_a   1.000
_cell.length_b   1.000
_cell.length_c   1.000
_cell.angle_alpha   90.00
_cell.angle_beta   90.00
_cell.angle_gamma   90.00
#
_symmetry.space_group_name_H-M   'P 1'
#
loop_
_entity.id
_entity.type
_entity.pdbx_description
1 polymer ?
#
loop_
_entity_poly.entity_id
_entity_poly.type
_entity_poly.pdbx_seq_one_letter_code
_entity_poly.pdbx_strand_id
1 'polypeptide(L)'
;MNTSKKLHKALTVVTFLYAFIIYILTMAPTTSFWDCGEFIATSIILGVPHPPGKPFYLLLGNFFSQIPTFSDLGARVNLISPLFSAFSVMFLYLITVQLIEEWRGEVKSWSDSLIVYGSAIIGAFTFAVTD
;
A
#
# COMPACT_ATOMS: atom_id res chain seq x y z
N MET A 1 2.79 26.16 13.72
CA MET A 1 2.79 25.78 12.28
C MET A 1 3.85 24.74 11.90
N ASN A 2 5.15 24.93 12.18
CA ASN A 2 6.19 23.97 11.73
C ASN A 2 6.08 22.59 12.37
N THR A 3 5.68 22.49 13.64
CA THR A 3 5.56 21.20 14.35
C THR A 3 4.43 20.33 13.79
N SER A 4 3.23 20.88 13.58
CA SER A 4 2.09 20.13 13.01
C SER A 4 2.39 19.64 11.59
N LYS A 5 3.03 20.46 10.75
CA LYS A 5 3.46 20.05 9.40
C LYS A 5 4.51 18.94 9.44
N LYS A 6 5.46 18.98 10.38
CA LYS A 6 6.43 17.89 10.58
C LYS A 6 5.75 16.62 11.06
N LEU A 7 4.79 16.73 11.98
CA LEU A 7 4.00 15.61 12.48
C LEU A 7 3.21 14.95 11.34
N HIS A 8 2.48 15.74 10.54
CA HIS A 8 1.72 15.23 9.40
C HIS A 8 2.59 14.41 8.45
N LYS A 9 3.76 14.94 8.05
CA LYS A 9 4.72 14.25 7.18
C LYS A 9 5.28 12.98 7.81
N ALA A 10 5.59 13.01 9.11
CA ALA A 10 6.06 11.83 9.83
C ALA A 10 4.98 10.74 9.84
N LEU A 11 3.73 11.10 10.13
CA LEU A 11 2.60 10.17 10.15
C LEU A 11 2.29 9.60 8.75
N THR A 12 2.48 10.37 7.67
CA THR A 12 2.40 9.84 6.30
C THR A 12 3.37 8.67 6.10
N VAL A 13 4.65 8.87 6.45
CA VAL A 13 5.68 7.84 6.29
C VAL A 13 5.44 6.66 7.23
N VAL A 14 5.07 6.93 8.48
CA VAL A 14 4.76 5.89 9.46
C VAL A 14 3.58 5.04 9.00
N THR A 15 2.56 5.62 8.38
CA THR A 15 1.40 4.89 7.86
C THR A 15 1.78 3.93 6.75
N PHE A 16 2.61 4.40 5.81
CA PHE A 16 3.15 3.53 4.77
C PHE A 16 3.98 2.38 5.38
N LEU A 17 4.93 2.70 6.28
CA LEU A 17 5.81 1.69 6.86
C LEU A 17 5.05 0.66 7.70
N TYR A 18 4.07 1.10 8.49
CA TYR A 18 3.21 0.23 9.28
C TYR A 18 2.51 -0.81 8.39
N ALA A 19 1.82 -0.35 7.34
CA ALA A 19 1.13 -1.24 6.41
C ALA A 19 2.11 -2.13 5.64
N PHE A 20 3.20 -1.56 5.12
CA PHE A 20 4.19 -2.30 4.34
C PHE A 20 4.85 -3.41 5.16
N ILE A 21 5.21 -3.15 6.42
CA ILE A 21 5.81 -4.14 7.32
C ILE A 21 4.82 -5.29 7.58
N ILE A 22 3.56 -5.00 7.89
CA ILE A 22 2.57 -6.06 8.11
C ILE A 22 2.42 -6.90 6.84
N TYR A 23 2.21 -6.25 5.69
CA TYR A 23 1.94 -6.95 4.44
C TYR A 23 3.14 -7.71 3.89
N ILE A 24 4.37 -7.24 4.08
CA ILE A 24 5.55 -7.98 3.64
C ILE A 24 5.81 -9.20 4.54
N LEU A 25 5.50 -9.10 5.84
CA LEU A 25 5.61 -10.22 6.78
C LEU A 25 4.55 -11.30 6.53
N THR A 26 3.38 -10.93 6.00
CA THR A 26 2.29 -11.87 5.68
C THR A 26 2.22 -12.25 4.20
N MET A 27 3.13 -11.75 3.36
CA MET A 27 3.16 -12.05 1.92
C MET A 27 3.44 -13.54 1.68
N ALA A 28 2.70 -14.15 0.75
CA ALA A 28 2.97 -15.53 0.33
C ALA A 28 4.38 -15.66 -0.28
N PRO A 29 5.20 -16.63 0.17
CA PRO A 29 6.59 -16.77 -0.29
C PRO A 29 6.71 -17.42 -1.68
N THR A 30 5.62 -17.98 -2.21
CA THR A 30 5.54 -18.62 -3.54
C THR A 30 4.10 -18.45 -4.07
N THR A 31 3.68 -19.27 -5.02
CA THR A 31 2.29 -19.34 -5.49
C THR A 31 1.31 -19.65 -4.35
N SER A 32 0.28 -18.81 -4.21
CA SER A 32 -0.89 -19.03 -3.35
C SER A 32 -2.09 -19.56 -4.15
N PHE A 33 -3.16 -19.90 -3.43
CA PHE A 33 -4.41 -20.40 -3.99
C PHE A 33 -5.05 -19.39 -4.96
N TRP A 34 -5.89 -19.90 -5.88
CA TRP A 34 -6.66 -19.16 -6.87
C TRP A 34 -5.82 -18.63 -8.06
N ASP A 35 -6.07 -17.39 -8.49
CA ASP A 35 -5.51 -16.84 -9.72
C ASP A 35 -4.00 -16.49 -9.62
N CYS A 36 -3.42 -16.48 -8.41
CA CYS A 36 -2.04 -16.01 -8.20
C CYS A 36 -1.02 -16.77 -9.05
N GLY A 37 -1.16 -18.10 -9.16
CA GLY A 37 -0.27 -18.91 -9.99
C GLY A 37 -0.31 -18.54 -11.47
N GLU A 38 -1.52 -18.30 -11.99
CA GLU A 38 -1.72 -17.87 -13.38
C GLU A 38 -1.12 -16.48 -13.61
N PHE A 39 -1.36 -15.53 -12.70
CA PHE A 39 -0.80 -14.17 -12.79
C PHE A 39 0.72 -14.14 -12.69
N ILE A 40 1.32 -14.97 -11.83
CA ILE A 40 2.78 -15.12 -11.74
C ILE A 40 3.34 -15.68 -13.04
N ALA A 41 2.79 -16.80 -13.52
CA ALA A 41 3.27 -17.47 -14.72
C ALA A 41 3.16 -16.57 -15.96
N THR A 42 2.00 -15.95 -16.16
CA THR A 42 1.73 -15.05 -17.30
C THR A 42 2.53 -13.74 -17.21
N SER A 43 2.85 -13.24 -16.01
CA SER A 43 3.77 -12.11 -15.85
C SER A 43 5.20 -12.46 -16.26
N ILE A 44 5.69 -13.67 -15.91
CA ILE A 44 7.06 -14.09 -16.25
C ILE A 44 7.22 -14.30 -17.75
N ILE A 45 6.27 -14.99 -18.39
CA ILE A 45 6.36 -15.33 -19.83
C ILE A 45 5.72 -14.26 -20.74
N LEU A 46 5.16 -13.19 -20.17
CA LEU A 46 4.34 -12.19 -20.87
C LEU A 46 3.18 -12.83 -21.66
N GLY A 47 2.55 -13.85 -21.07
CA GLY A 47 1.36 -14.53 -21.60
C GLY A 47 0.08 -13.78 -21.27
N VAL A 48 -1.06 -14.29 -21.74
CA VAL A 48 -2.38 -13.69 -21.45
C VAL A 48 -3.08 -14.59 -20.43
N PRO A 49 -3.38 -14.12 -19.21
CA PRO A 49 -4.23 -14.86 -18.27
C PRO A 49 -5.66 -14.87 -18.79
N HIS A 50 -6.55 -15.58 -18.10
CA HIS A 50 -7.97 -15.62 -18.42
C HIS A 50 -8.52 -14.22 -18.77
N PRO A 51 -9.47 -14.12 -19.73
CA PRO A 51 -10.04 -12.83 -20.14
C PRO A 51 -10.49 -12.02 -18.92
N PRO A 52 -10.11 -10.72 -18.80
CA PRO A 52 -9.64 -9.83 -19.87
C PRO A 52 -8.11 -9.62 -19.99
N GLY A 53 -7.26 -10.49 -19.43
CA GLY A 53 -5.81 -10.46 -19.68
C GLY A 53 -4.96 -9.46 -18.86
N LYS A 54 -5.54 -8.43 -18.23
CA LYS A 54 -4.88 -7.48 -17.29
C LYS A 54 -3.45 -7.01 -17.68
N PRO A 55 -3.24 -6.43 -18.87
CA PRO A 55 -1.90 -6.18 -19.46
C PRO A 55 -0.97 -5.33 -18.59
N PHE A 56 -1.50 -4.30 -17.91
CA PHE A 56 -0.66 -3.45 -17.05
C PHE A 56 -0.06 -4.23 -15.86
N TYR A 57 -0.86 -5.09 -15.22
CA TYR A 57 -0.38 -5.92 -14.12
C TYR A 57 0.72 -6.87 -14.59
N LEU A 58 0.59 -7.44 -15.79
CA LEU A 58 1.59 -8.37 -16.34
C LEU A 58 2.93 -7.69 -16.63
N LEU A 59 2.91 -6.48 -17.20
CA LEU A 59 4.13 -5.70 -17.44
C LEU A 59 4.82 -5.35 -16.12
N LEU A 60 4.04 -4.99 -15.10
CA LEU A 60 4.55 -4.73 -13.77
C LEU A 60 5.11 -6.01 -13.12
N GLY A 61 4.38 -7.12 -13.20
CA GLY A 61 4.80 -8.43 -12.73
C GLY A 61 6.10 -8.89 -13.39
N ASN A 62 6.23 -8.70 -14.70
CA ASN A 62 7.44 -9.00 -15.43
C ASN A 62 8.63 -8.17 -14.92
N PHE A 63 8.44 -6.86 -14.77
CA PHE A 63 9.46 -5.97 -14.22
C PHE A 63 9.89 -6.43 -12.81
N PHE A 64 8.94 -6.70 -11.91
CA PHE A 64 9.24 -7.16 -10.55
C PHE A 64 9.93 -8.52 -10.53
N SER A 65 9.56 -9.46 -11.41
CA SER A 65 10.20 -10.78 -11.51
C SER A 65 11.70 -10.72 -11.82
N GLN A 66 12.15 -9.65 -12.48
CA GLN A 66 13.55 -9.42 -12.83
C GLN A 66 14.37 -8.80 -11.69
N ILE A 67 13.72 -8.20 -10.69
CA ILE A 67 14.41 -7.59 -9.54
C ILE A 67 14.86 -8.71 -8.59
N PRO A 68 16.15 -8.79 -8.22
CA PRO A 68 16.67 -9.86 -7.38
C PRO A 68 16.37 -9.64 -5.88
N THR A 69 15.10 -9.45 -5.51
CA THR A 69 14.63 -9.25 -4.13
C THR A 69 14.48 -10.55 -3.35
N PHE A 70 14.03 -11.62 -3.99
CA PHE A 70 13.81 -12.95 -3.39
C PHE A 70 14.39 -14.05 -4.28
N SER A 71 14.63 -15.24 -3.73
CA SER A 71 15.09 -16.40 -4.52
C SER A 71 13.99 -16.94 -5.45
N ASP A 72 12.74 -16.96 -4.98
CA ASP A 72 11.57 -17.42 -5.74
C ASP A 72 11.03 -16.32 -6.67
N LEU A 73 10.72 -16.66 -7.92
CA LEU A 73 10.16 -15.70 -8.89
C LEU A 73 8.74 -15.27 -8.53
N GLY A 74 7.94 -16.17 -7.96
CA GLY A 74 6.59 -15.87 -7.46
C GLY A 74 6.62 -14.86 -6.33
N ALA A 75 7.53 -15.00 -5.35
CA ALA A 75 7.74 -14.01 -4.30
C ALA A 75 8.05 -12.61 -4.84
N ARG A 76 8.86 -12.53 -5.91
CA ARG A 76 9.20 -11.25 -6.56
C ARG A 76 7.98 -10.59 -7.17
N VAL A 77 7.13 -11.35 -7.87
CA VAL A 77 5.87 -10.85 -8.43
C VAL A 77 4.89 -10.48 -7.30
N ASN A 78 4.78 -11.32 -6.26
CA ASN A 78 3.92 -11.10 -5.10
C ASN A 78 4.23 -9.78 -4.39
N LEU A 79 5.48 -9.30 -4.42
CA LEU A 79 5.91 -8.03 -3.82
C LEU A 79 5.11 -6.80 -4.31
N ILE A 80 4.50 -6.88 -5.48
CA ILE A 80 3.59 -5.84 -5.99
C ILE A 80 2.46 -5.59 -4.98
N SER A 81 1.82 -6.64 -4.47
CA SER A 81 0.68 -6.53 -3.56
C SER A 81 1.00 -5.78 -2.25
N PRO A 82 1.97 -6.20 -1.41
CA PRO A 82 2.26 -5.49 -0.16
C PRO A 82 2.74 -4.05 -0.40
N LEU A 83 3.48 -3.79 -1.48
CA LEU A 83 3.97 -2.45 -1.80
C LEU A 83 2.83 -1.48 -2.15
N PHE A 84 1.99 -1.85 -3.12
CA PHE A 84 0.92 -0.97 -3.59
C PHE A 84 -0.25 -0.90 -2.59
N SER A 85 -0.52 -1.97 -1.84
CA SER A 85 -1.49 -1.91 -0.73
C SER A 85 -1.02 -0.96 0.38
N ALA A 86 0.27 -0.95 0.71
CA ALA A 86 0.80 0.02 1.69
C ALA A 86 0.68 1.47 1.21
N PHE A 87 0.89 1.73 -0.09
CA PHE A 87 0.60 3.04 -0.68
C PHE A 87 -0.88 3.42 -0.58
N SER A 88 -1.80 2.48 -0.84
CA SER A 88 -3.24 2.74 -0.67
C SER A 88 -3.61 3.12 0.77
N VAL A 89 -3.04 2.46 1.78
CA VAL A 89 -3.25 2.83 3.20
C VAL A 89 -2.69 4.23 3.50
N MET A 90 -1.50 4.55 2.99
CA MET A 90 -0.91 5.88 3.12
C MET A 90 -1.78 6.96 2.46
N PHE A 91 -2.31 6.69 1.26
CA PHE A 91 -3.21 7.62 0.57
C PHE A 91 -4.54 7.78 1.29
N LEU A 92 -5.07 6.71 1.89
CA LEU A 92 -6.26 6.80 2.73
C LEU A 92 -6.04 7.78 3.90
N TYR A 93 -4.88 7.72 4.58
CA TYR A 93 -4.52 8.72 5.59
C TYR A 93 -4.49 10.14 5.01
N LEU A 94 -3.79 10.36 3.89
CA LEU A 94 -3.67 11.69 3.26
C LEU A 94 -5.04 12.26 2.84
N ILE A 95 -5.87 11.45 2.19
CA ILE A 95 -7.20 11.83 1.75
C ILE A 95 -8.10 12.13 2.95
N THR A 96 -8.01 11.33 4.02
CA THR A 96 -8.80 11.57 5.24
C THR A 96 -8.40 12.88 5.91
N VAL A 97 -7.10 13.17 6.00
CA VAL A 97 -6.62 14.48 6.50
C VAL A 97 -7.15 15.61 5.63
N GLN A 98 -7.00 15.51 4.31
CA GLN A 98 -7.47 16.53 3.37
C GLN A 98 -8.97 16.77 3.49
N LEU A 99 -9.76 15.71 3.60
CA LEU A 99 -11.21 15.80 3.73
C LEU A 99 -11.62 16.49 5.04
N ILE A 100 -10.95 16.17 6.16
CA ILE A 100 -11.23 16.80 7.45
C ILE A 100 -10.84 18.28 7.43
N GLU A 101 -9.68 18.63 6.85
CA GLU A 101 -9.23 20.03 6.74
C GLU A 101 -10.15 20.84 5.80
N GLU A 102 -10.68 20.24 4.74
CA GLU A 102 -11.67 20.89 3.85
C GLU A 102 -12.95 21.27 4.61
N TRP A 103 -13.39 20.43 5.56
CA TRP A 103 -14.65 20.66 6.30
C TRP A 103 -14.47 21.51 7.56
N ARG A 104 -13.35 21.34 8.29
CA ARG A 104 -13.11 22.03 9.57
C ARG A 104 -12.18 23.24 9.45
N GLY A 105 -11.51 23.41 8.31
CA GLY A 105 -10.44 24.37 8.11
C GLY A 105 -9.05 23.85 8.53
N GLU A 106 -8.02 24.61 8.19
CA GLU A 106 -6.62 24.24 8.46
C GLU A 106 -6.30 24.03 9.94
N VAL A 107 -5.36 23.13 10.22
CA VAL A 107 -4.87 22.83 11.58
C VAL A 107 -4.13 24.02 12.19
N LYS A 108 -4.71 24.61 13.24
CA LYS A 108 -4.16 25.80 13.92
C LYS A 108 -3.47 25.48 15.25
N SER A 109 -3.98 24.48 15.97
CA SER A 109 -3.52 24.13 17.31
C SER A 109 -3.00 22.69 17.40
N TRP A 110 -2.33 22.37 18.52
CA TRP A 110 -1.93 20.99 18.80
C TRP A 110 -3.14 20.07 19.00
N SER A 111 -4.21 20.56 19.65
CA SER A 111 -5.46 19.80 19.82
C SER A 111 -6.12 19.51 18.47
N ASP A 112 -6.10 20.47 17.54
CA ASP A 112 -6.59 20.22 16.17
C ASP A 112 -5.72 19.18 15.47
N SER A 113 -4.41 19.22 15.66
CA SER A 113 -3.48 18.24 15.07
C SER A 113 -3.80 16.83 15.56
N LEU A 114 -4.11 16.65 16.85
CA LEU A 114 -4.55 15.36 17.38
C LEU A 114 -5.88 14.91 16.78
N ILE A 115 -6.86 15.80 16.68
CA ILE A 115 -8.18 15.44 16.15
C ILE A 115 -8.05 15.03 14.67
N VAL A 116 -7.41 15.86 13.86
CA VAL A 116 -7.31 15.65 12.40
C VAL A 116 -6.40 14.47 12.08
N TYR A 117 -5.14 14.51 12.53
CA TYR A 117 -4.17 13.47 12.16
C TYR A 117 -4.39 12.18 12.95
N GLY A 118 -4.85 12.26 14.20
CA GLY A 118 -5.14 11.11 15.04
C GLY A 118 -6.35 10.30 14.53
N SER A 119 -7.45 10.95 14.15
CA SER A 119 -8.59 10.24 13.56
C SER A 119 -8.23 9.62 12.20
N ALA A 120 -7.50 10.34 11.35
CA ALA A 120 -7.06 9.84 10.05
C ALA A 120 -6.14 8.63 10.15
N ILE A 121 -5.16 8.65 11.07
CA ILE A 121 -4.24 7.52 11.22
C ILE A 121 -4.93 6.30 11.83
N ILE A 122 -5.83 6.48 12.81
CA ILE A 122 -6.62 5.37 13.37
C ILE A 122 -7.47 4.73 12.29
N GLY A 123 -8.14 5.53 11.44
CA GLY A 123 -8.91 5.03 10.31
C GLY A 123 -8.06 4.23 9.32
N ALA A 124 -6.91 4.77 8.91
CA ALA A 124 -5.99 4.10 8.00
C ALA A 124 -5.40 2.81 8.59
N PHE A 125 -5.02 2.82 9.87
CA PHE A 125 -4.45 1.64 10.53
C PHE A 125 -5.49 0.54 10.73
N THR A 126 -6.73 0.91 11.04
CA THR A 126 -7.84 -0.04 11.14
C THR A 126 -8.08 -0.68 9.79
N PHE A 127 -8.21 0.12 8.72
CA PHE A 127 -8.35 -0.38 7.35
C PHE A 127 -7.21 -1.32 6.93
N ALA A 128 -5.98 -1.05 7.39
CA ALA A 128 -4.84 -1.88 7.04
C ALA A 128 -4.96 -3.33 7.53
N VAL A 129 -5.78 -3.61 8.54
CA VAL A 129 -5.90 -4.92 9.20
C VAL A 129 -7.33 -5.47 9.22
N THR A 130 -8.22 -4.97 8.35
CA THR A 130 -9.61 -5.43 8.27
C THR A 130 -9.85 -6.59 7.32
N ASP A 131 -8.88 -6.90 6.46
CA ASP A 131 -8.94 -8.00 5.49
C ASP A 131 -8.52 -9.34 6.13
#